data_AF-A0A7C5JUV9-F1
#
_entry.id   AF-A0A7C5JUV9-F1
#
_cell.length_a   1.000
_cell.length_b   1.000
_cell.length_c   1.000
_cell.angle_alpha   90.00
_cell.angle_beta   90.00
_cell.angle_gamma   90.00
#
_symmetry.space_group_name_H-M   'P 1'
#
loop_
_entity.id
_entity.type
_entity.pdbx_description
1 polymer ?
#
loop_
_entity_poly.entity_id
_entity_poly.type
_entity_poly.pdbx_seq_one_letter_code
_entity_poly.pdbx_strand_id
1 'polypeptide(L)'
;MALEHPDNQQQAGSQGCLSGLVWLAAGLVLPVFGSGFYRRCARRGLVSGILFFLFFAVCLTAVFTLRVVHGLSLVEDQLDVALATGQVPEIQILDGEAQVDGSEPLVLLDENRQFMAIDTTGRFTQINPARYDEGVLLTRTALHVLNRGGEYNTLPLRELHEVTGQNPIVIDAQVVREAWGLLRTAGILVAGIAFLVWHFVIRLGYLCLVALAVWAGLGLKRRQVGYETVLVVGLYAAVPALYG
;
A
#
# COMPACT_ATOMS: atom_id res chain seq x y z
N MET A 1 54.51 21.31 47.08
CA MET A 1 53.71 20.18 47.59
C MET A 1 52.25 20.51 47.33
N ALA A 2 51.75 20.07 46.18
CA ALA A 2 50.34 20.19 45.79
C ALA A 2 49.96 18.82 45.23
N LEU A 3 48.85 18.29 45.74
CA LEU A 3 48.37 16.93 45.51
C LEU A 3 47.82 16.80 44.08
N GLU A 4 48.40 15.90 43.29
CA GLU A 4 47.80 15.41 42.05
C GLU A 4 46.68 14.41 42.40
N HIS A 5 45.45 14.75 42.03
CA HIS A 5 44.31 13.83 41.98
C HIS A 5 44.25 13.24 40.56
N PRO A 6 44.49 11.94 40.35
CA PRO A 6 44.28 11.29 39.07
C PRO A 6 42.91 10.60 39.10
N ASP A 7 41.85 11.30 38.72
CA ASP A 7 40.55 10.67 38.46
C ASP A 7 39.81 11.44 37.37
N ASN A 8 40.12 11.14 36.10
CA ASN A 8 39.15 11.34 35.01
C ASN A 8 39.47 10.55 33.74
N GLN A 9 39.80 9.26 33.90
CA GLN A 9 39.83 8.31 32.78
C GLN A 9 38.91 7.12 33.06
N GLN A 10 37.60 7.37 33.18
CA GLN A 10 36.61 6.30 33.16
C GLN A 10 35.26 6.83 32.68
N GLN A 11 35.08 6.92 31.36
CA GLN A 11 33.77 6.79 30.69
C GLN A 11 33.93 6.70 29.16
N ALA A 12 34.88 5.88 28.71
CA ALA A 12 34.91 5.36 27.35
C ALA A 12 34.77 3.84 27.45
N GLY A 13 33.66 3.28 26.96
CA GLY A 13 33.53 1.83 26.80
C GLY A 13 32.34 1.20 27.49
N SER A 14 31.15 1.38 26.90
CA SER A 14 30.15 0.32 26.67
C SER A 14 28.84 0.94 26.17
N GLN A 15 28.89 1.65 25.05
CA GLN A 15 27.68 1.94 24.26
C GLN A 15 27.25 0.64 23.56
N GLY A 16 26.71 -0.31 24.32
CA GLY A 16 26.22 -1.57 23.79
C GLY A 16 25.00 -1.35 22.90
N CYS A 17 24.81 -2.20 21.90
CA CYS A 17 23.62 -2.25 21.03
C CYS A 17 22.30 -2.17 21.83
N LEU A 18 22.28 -2.77 23.03
CA LEU A 18 21.19 -2.70 24.00
C LEU A 18 20.83 -1.27 24.46
N SER A 19 21.82 -0.40 24.68
CA SER A 19 21.57 1.00 25.04
C SER A 19 20.97 1.82 23.89
N GLY A 20 21.32 1.46 22.65
CA GLY A 20 20.70 1.99 21.44
C GLY A 20 19.23 1.55 21.32
N LEU A 21 18.96 0.26 21.50
CA LEU A 21 17.61 -0.31 21.46
C LEU A 21 16.69 0.23 22.56
N VAL A 22 17.18 0.31 23.81
CA VAL A 22 16.45 0.91 24.94
C VAL A 22 16.10 2.37 24.64
N TRP A 23 16.99 3.10 23.96
CA TRP A 23 16.73 4.49 23.59
C TRP A 23 15.74 4.62 22.43
N LEU A 24 15.78 3.73 21.43
CA LEU A 24 14.78 3.68 20.36
C LEU A 24 13.38 3.38 20.93
N ALA A 25 13.30 2.42 21.86
CA ALA A 25 12.06 2.09 22.59
C ALA A 25 11.59 3.26 23.47
N ALA A 26 12.50 3.92 24.18
CA ALA A 26 12.19 5.12 24.95
C ALA A 26 11.74 6.28 24.06
N GLY A 27 12.26 6.40 22.84
CA GLY A 27 11.86 7.39 21.84
C GLY A 27 10.49 7.14 21.21
N LEU A 28 9.90 5.95 21.37
CA LEU A 28 8.52 5.65 21.00
C LEU A 28 7.53 6.00 22.13
N VAL A 29 7.94 5.85 23.40
CA VAL A 29 7.05 6.01 24.58
C VAL A 29 7.16 7.40 25.24
N LEU A 30 8.36 8.00 25.28
CA LEU A 30 8.62 9.28 25.95
C LEU A 30 8.54 10.56 25.10
N PRO A 31 8.35 10.56 23.77
CA PRO A 31 8.43 11.81 23.01
C PRO A 31 7.24 12.75 23.30
N VAL A 32 6.28 12.35 24.15
CA VAL A 32 5.06 13.13 24.36
C VAL A 32 5.23 14.33 25.31
N PHE A 33 6.17 14.38 26.28
CA PHE A 33 6.11 15.49 27.30
C PHE A 33 7.43 16.04 27.88
N GLY A 34 8.62 15.64 27.42
CA GLY A 34 9.88 16.06 28.05
C GLY A 34 10.74 17.03 27.25
N SER A 35 10.88 18.29 27.67
CA SER A 35 11.88 19.23 27.09
C SER A 35 13.33 18.70 27.16
N GLY A 36 13.62 17.87 28.17
CA GLY A 36 14.89 17.16 28.33
C GLY A 36 15.12 16.01 27.33
N PHE A 37 14.08 15.48 26.68
CA PHE A 37 14.22 14.51 25.60
C PHE A 37 14.69 15.19 24.33
N TYR A 38 14.02 16.26 23.90
CA TYR A 38 14.40 17.03 22.71
C TYR A 38 15.78 17.68 22.82
N ARG A 39 16.18 18.14 24.02
CA ARG A 39 17.56 18.61 24.28
C ARG A 39 18.61 17.51 24.10
N ARG A 40 18.29 16.26 24.44
CA ARG A 40 19.17 15.10 24.22
C ARG A 40 19.19 14.69 22.76
N CYS A 41 18.06 14.75 22.06
CA CYS A 41 17.98 14.51 20.61
C CYS A 41 18.79 15.53 19.82
N ALA A 42 18.72 16.81 20.18
CA ALA A 42 19.51 17.88 19.55
C ALA A 42 21.03 17.68 19.62
N ARG A 43 21.51 16.85 20.56
CA ARG A 43 22.93 16.48 20.71
C ARG A 43 23.31 15.21 19.96
N ARG A 44 22.35 14.52 19.34
CA ARG A 44 22.61 13.37 18.46
C ARG A 44 22.75 13.87 17.03
N GLY A 45 23.73 13.32 16.31
CA GLY A 45 23.97 13.69 14.92
C GLY A 45 22.83 13.26 13.99
N LEU A 46 22.74 13.92 12.84
CA LEU A 46 21.72 13.72 11.81
C LEU A 46 21.46 12.24 11.46
N VAL A 47 22.52 11.46 11.32
CA VAL A 47 22.44 10.03 10.95
C VAL A 47 21.59 9.24 11.95
N SER A 48 21.73 9.50 13.25
CA SER A 48 20.94 8.81 14.27
C SER A 48 19.45 9.19 14.19
N GLY A 49 19.14 10.45 13.85
CA GLY A 49 17.78 10.93 13.64
C GLY A 49 17.12 10.28 12.42
N ILE A 50 17.86 10.20 11.31
CA ILE A 50 17.39 9.56 10.07
C ILE A 50 17.16 8.06 10.30
N LEU A 51 18.07 7.35 10.97
CA LEU A 51 17.91 5.92 11.26
C LEU A 51 16.72 5.65 12.18
N PHE A 52 16.49 6.49 13.19
CA PHE A 52 15.30 6.40 14.03
C PHE A 52 14.02 6.61 13.20
N PHE A 53 14.00 7.63 12.35
CA PHE A 53 12.85 7.92 11.49
C PHE A 53 12.60 6.80 10.47
N LEU A 54 13.65 6.22 9.88
CA LEU A 54 13.57 5.07 8.98
C LEU A 54 12.98 3.86 9.70
N PHE A 55 13.48 3.53 10.89
CA PHE A 55 12.94 2.43 11.69
C PHE A 55 11.44 2.62 11.94
N PHE A 56 11.04 3.83 12.34
CA PHE A 56 9.63 4.15 12.54
C PHE A 56 8.80 4.05 11.26
N ALA A 57 9.32 4.53 10.13
CA ALA A 57 8.67 4.42 8.84
C ALA A 57 8.48 2.95 8.41
N VAL A 58 9.45 2.08 8.69
CA VAL A 58 9.33 0.63 8.46
C VAL A 58 8.25 0.01 9.35
N CYS A 59 8.18 0.37 10.63
CA CYS A 59 7.12 -0.09 11.53
C CYS A 59 5.73 0.34 11.05
N LEU A 60 5.55 1.61 10.65
CA LEU A 60 4.28 2.09 10.10
C LEU A 60 3.94 1.37 8.79
N THR A 61 4.92 1.21 7.90
CA THR A 61 4.75 0.48 6.64
C THR A 61 4.26 -0.94 6.90
N ALA A 62 4.84 -1.64 7.88
CA ALA A 62 4.40 -2.97 8.26
C ALA A 62 2.95 -2.97 8.76
N VAL A 63 2.56 -2.06 9.65
CA VAL A 63 1.18 -1.95 10.16
C VAL A 63 0.17 -1.69 9.04
N PHE A 64 0.45 -0.77 8.13
CA PHE A 64 -0.45 -0.46 7.01
C PHE A 64 -0.50 -1.59 5.98
N THR A 65 0.65 -2.23 5.71
CA THR A 65 0.70 -3.41 4.82
C THR A 65 -0.11 -4.56 5.41
N LEU A 66 -0.04 -4.81 6.72
CA LEU A 66 -0.86 -5.82 7.40
C LEU A 66 -2.37 -5.53 7.28
N ARG A 67 -2.78 -4.26 7.29
CA ARG A 67 -4.18 -3.90 7.03
C ARG A 67 -4.60 -4.25 5.60
N VAL A 68 -3.73 -4.03 4.62
CA VAL A 68 -3.98 -4.43 3.23
C VAL A 68 -4.06 -5.95 3.11
N VAL A 69 -3.13 -6.68 3.73
CA VAL A 69 -3.15 -8.15 3.77
C VAL A 69 -4.47 -8.65 4.36
N HIS A 70 -4.89 -8.09 5.49
CA HIS A 70 -6.15 -8.47 6.14
C HIS A 70 -7.36 -8.20 5.22
N GLY A 71 -7.42 -7.02 4.59
CA GLY A 71 -8.48 -6.68 3.65
C GLY A 71 -8.54 -7.63 2.45
N LEU A 72 -7.38 -7.99 1.87
CA LEU A 72 -7.30 -8.94 0.76
C LEU A 72 -7.68 -10.37 1.17
N SER A 73 -7.34 -10.78 2.40
CA SER A 73 -7.74 -12.10 2.92
C SER A 73 -9.25 -12.20 3.15
N LEU A 74 -9.93 -11.12 3.56
CA LEU A 74 -11.39 -11.12 3.64
C LEU A 74 -12.04 -11.32 2.26
N VAL A 75 -11.45 -10.76 1.21
CA VAL A 75 -11.92 -10.97 -0.17
C VAL A 75 -11.62 -12.39 -0.65
N GLU A 76 -10.47 -12.95 -0.29
CA GLU A 76 -10.10 -14.34 -0.56
C GLU A 76 -11.12 -15.32 0.06
N ASP A 77 -11.50 -15.10 1.32
CA ASP A 77 -12.52 -15.92 1.98
C ASP A 77 -13.88 -15.84 1.26
N GLN A 78 -14.28 -14.64 0.81
CA GLN A 78 -15.51 -14.45 0.03
C GLN A 78 -15.45 -15.15 -1.33
N LEU A 79 -14.29 -15.07 -2.00
CA LEU A 79 -14.06 -15.75 -3.27
C LEU A 79 -14.13 -17.26 -3.10
N ASP A 80 -13.51 -17.82 -2.07
CA ASP A 80 -13.57 -19.27 -1.80
C ASP A 80 -15.00 -19.75 -1.55
N VAL A 81 -15.82 -18.98 -0.84
CA VAL A 81 -17.25 -19.28 -0.65
C VAL A 81 -18.02 -19.19 -1.98
N ALA A 82 -17.77 -18.17 -2.79
CA ALA A 82 -18.42 -18.02 -4.09
C ALA A 82 -18.09 -19.18 -5.05
N LEU A 83 -16.82 -19.61 -5.06
CA LEU A 83 -16.37 -20.77 -5.83
C LEU A 83 -17.00 -22.06 -5.31
N ALA A 84 -17.02 -22.28 -3.99
CA ALA A 84 -17.58 -23.50 -3.38
C ALA A 84 -19.10 -23.62 -3.53
N THR A 85 -19.81 -22.49 -3.62
CA THR A 85 -21.27 -22.45 -3.80
C THR A 85 -21.70 -22.46 -5.27
N GLY A 86 -20.75 -22.51 -6.21
CA GLY A 86 -21.03 -22.51 -7.65
C GLY A 86 -21.57 -21.17 -8.16
N GLN A 87 -21.34 -20.06 -7.44
CA GLN A 87 -21.72 -18.72 -7.89
C GLN A 87 -20.86 -18.22 -9.05
N VAL A 88 -19.67 -18.81 -9.22
CA VAL A 88 -18.81 -18.60 -10.38
C VAL A 88 -18.93 -19.84 -11.26
N PRO A 89 -19.66 -19.78 -12.39
CA PRO A 89 -19.79 -20.91 -13.29
C PRO A 89 -18.46 -21.13 -14.04
N GLU A 90 -18.26 -22.36 -14.50
CA GLU A 90 -17.18 -22.64 -15.44
C GLU A 90 -17.50 -22.01 -16.79
N ILE A 91 -16.55 -21.28 -17.35
CA ILE A 91 -16.69 -20.65 -18.66
C ILE A 91 -15.67 -21.29 -19.60
N GLN A 92 -16.15 -21.94 -20.66
CA GLN A 92 -15.33 -22.52 -21.70
C GLN A 92 -15.47 -21.72 -22.98
N ILE A 93 -14.37 -21.27 -23.56
CA ILE A 93 -14.35 -20.61 -24.87
C ILE A 93 -13.71 -21.57 -25.87
N LEU A 94 -14.54 -22.11 -26.76
CA LEU A 94 -14.15 -23.07 -27.80
C LEU A 94 -14.39 -22.42 -29.17
N ASP A 95 -13.34 -22.35 -30.00
CA ASP A 95 -13.43 -21.81 -31.37
C ASP A 95 -14.06 -20.41 -31.48
N GLY A 96 -13.89 -19.58 -30.45
CA GLY A 96 -14.44 -18.21 -30.38
C GLY A 96 -15.90 -18.15 -29.90
N GLU A 97 -16.44 -19.25 -29.37
CA GLU A 97 -17.74 -19.28 -28.70
C GLU A 97 -17.60 -19.60 -27.22
N ALA A 98 -18.09 -18.72 -26.35
CA ALA A 98 -18.23 -18.96 -24.92
C ALA A 98 -19.43 -19.85 -24.63
N GLN A 99 -19.23 -20.81 -23.75
CA GLN A 99 -20.22 -21.69 -23.14
C GLN A 99 -20.07 -21.60 -21.62
N VAL A 100 -21.19 -21.57 -20.91
CA VAL A 100 -21.22 -21.39 -19.47
C VAL A 100 -21.99 -22.56 -18.86
N ASP A 101 -21.38 -23.25 -17.89
CA ASP A 101 -22.06 -24.29 -17.13
C ASP A 101 -22.74 -23.66 -15.90
N GLY A 102 -23.98 -23.18 -16.08
CA GLY A 102 -24.72 -22.50 -15.02
C GLY A 102 -26.03 -21.85 -15.45
N SER A 103 -26.70 -21.20 -14.50
CA SER A 103 -27.93 -20.44 -14.77
C SER A 103 -27.59 -19.12 -15.48
N GLU A 104 -28.12 -18.93 -16.68
CA GLU A 104 -27.94 -17.71 -17.48
C GLU A 104 -29.24 -16.90 -17.63
N PRO A 105 -29.17 -15.56 -17.75
CA PRO A 105 -27.97 -14.72 -17.66
C PRO A 105 -27.50 -14.58 -16.21
N LEU A 106 -26.19 -14.60 -15.99
CA LEU A 106 -25.60 -14.39 -14.68
C LEU A 106 -25.20 -12.92 -14.54
N VAL A 107 -25.96 -12.17 -13.74
CA VAL A 107 -25.65 -10.77 -13.41
C VAL A 107 -24.87 -10.74 -12.11
N LEU A 108 -23.59 -10.39 -12.19
CA LEU A 108 -22.68 -10.29 -11.06
C LEU A 108 -22.75 -8.92 -10.38
N LEU A 109 -23.02 -7.85 -11.15
CA LEU A 109 -23.11 -6.49 -10.65
C LEU A 109 -24.09 -5.67 -11.52
N ASP A 110 -25.07 -5.02 -10.89
CA ASP A 110 -25.98 -4.06 -11.53
C ASP A 110 -26.35 -2.95 -10.52
N GLU A 111 -25.32 -2.25 -10.02
CA GLU A 111 -25.47 -1.22 -8.99
C GLU A 111 -24.54 -0.04 -9.27
N ASN A 112 -24.86 1.14 -8.75
CA ASN A 112 -24.01 2.35 -8.85
C ASN A 112 -23.55 2.72 -10.27
N ARG A 113 -24.40 2.51 -11.28
CA ARG A 113 -24.06 2.70 -12.72
C ARG A 113 -22.89 1.80 -13.19
N GLN A 114 -22.67 0.68 -12.53
CA GLN A 114 -21.74 -0.38 -12.94
C GLN A 114 -22.53 -1.61 -13.40
N PHE A 115 -22.06 -2.28 -14.45
CA PHE A 115 -22.67 -3.50 -14.96
C PHE A 115 -21.65 -4.61 -15.17
N MET A 116 -21.87 -5.78 -14.58
CA MET A 116 -21.08 -6.97 -14.85
C MET A 116 -22.01 -8.16 -15.05
N ALA A 117 -22.00 -8.76 -16.24
CA ALA A 117 -22.85 -9.90 -16.54
C ALA A 117 -22.18 -10.86 -17.53
N ILE A 118 -22.63 -12.11 -17.46
CA ILE A 118 -22.31 -13.17 -18.39
C ILE A 118 -23.64 -13.64 -18.99
N ASP A 119 -23.76 -13.57 -20.32
CA ASP A 119 -24.96 -13.99 -21.03
C ASP A 119 -24.64 -14.52 -22.43
N THR A 120 -24.57 -15.84 -22.56
CA THR A 120 -24.42 -16.51 -23.85
C THR A 120 -25.76 -16.79 -24.54
N THR A 121 -26.90 -16.55 -23.87
CA THR A 121 -28.25 -16.75 -24.42
C THR A 121 -28.69 -15.62 -25.36
N GLY A 122 -28.04 -14.46 -25.28
CA GLY A 122 -28.30 -13.30 -26.14
C GLY A 122 -29.42 -12.36 -25.64
N ARG A 123 -29.82 -12.43 -24.37
CA ARG A 123 -30.75 -11.44 -23.77
C ARG A 123 -30.09 -10.07 -23.65
N PHE A 124 -28.80 -10.05 -23.34
CA PHE A 124 -27.91 -8.91 -23.36
C PHE A 124 -26.96 -9.02 -24.55
N THR A 125 -27.03 -8.05 -25.46
CA THR A 125 -26.15 -7.98 -26.64
C THR A 125 -25.12 -6.85 -26.54
N GLN A 126 -25.37 -5.88 -25.65
CA GLN A 126 -24.50 -4.73 -25.42
C GLN A 126 -24.80 -4.10 -24.05
N ILE A 127 -23.84 -3.34 -23.54
CA ILE A 127 -24.01 -2.55 -22.31
C ILE A 127 -24.60 -1.20 -22.70
N ASN A 128 -25.62 -0.73 -21.98
CA ASN A 128 -26.25 0.56 -22.28
C ASN A 128 -25.46 1.71 -21.62
N PRO A 129 -24.73 2.54 -22.39
CA PRO A 129 -23.91 3.63 -21.84
C PRO A 129 -24.75 4.79 -21.27
N ALA A 130 -26.06 4.85 -21.54
CA ALA A 130 -26.94 5.82 -20.89
C ALA A 130 -27.27 5.41 -19.44
N ARG A 131 -27.29 4.11 -19.16
CA ARG A 131 -27.60 3.55 -17.83
C ARG A 131 -26.34 3.34 -16.98
N TYR A 132 -25.24 2.95 -17.62
CA TYR A 132 -24.00 2.57 -16.94
C TYR A 132 -22.85 3.48 -17.37
N ASP A 133 -21.96 3.78 -16.43
CA ASP A 133 -20.72 4.51 -16.69
C ASP A 133 -19.56 3.56 -16.97
N GLU A 134 -19.62 2.34 -16.42
CA GLU A 134 -18.63 1.30 -16.68
C GLU A 134 -19.26 -0.09 -16.61
N GLY A 135 -18.66 -1.05 -17.28
CA GLY A 135 -19.11 -2.43 -17.16
C GLY A 135 -18.40 -3.42 -18.07
N VAL A 136 -18.66 -4.70 -17.81
CA VAL A 136 -18.16 -5.84 -18.57
C VAL A 136 -19.31 -6.78 -18.86
N LEU A 137 -19.50 -7.14 -20.12
CA LEU A 137 -20.49 -8.12 -20.55
C LEU A 137 -19.81 -9.19 -21.41
N LEU A 138 -19.81 -10.42 -20.95
CA LEU A 138 -19.40 -11.57 -21.75
C LEU A 138 -20.62 -12.15 -22.48
N THR A 139 -20.61 -12.10 -23.81
CA THR A 139 -21.61 -12.75 -24.66
C THR A 139 -21.05 -14.04 -25.27
N ARG A 140 -21.88 -14.78 -26.01
CA ARG A 140 -21.45 -16.00 -26.71
C ARG A 140 -20.23 -15.78 -27.60
N THR A 141 -20.07 -14.62 -28.25
CA THR A 141 -19.00 -14.43 -29.26
C THR A 141 -18.10 -13.23 -28.99
N ALA A 142 -18.41 -12.40 -28.00
CA ALA A 142 -17.65 -11.19 -27.72
C ALA A 142 -17.64 -10.81 -26.25
N LEU A 143 -16.54 -10.21 -25.81
CA LEU A 143 -16.40 -9.50 -24.55
C LEU A 143 -16.61 -8.00 -24.80
N HIS A 144 -17.62 -7.42 -24.17
CA HIS A 144 -17.91 -5.99 -24.24
C HIS A 144 -17.41 -5.30 -22.98
N VAL A 145 -16.70 -4.19 -23.14
CA VAL A 145 -16.15 -3.39 -22.05
C VAL A 145 -16.56 -1.94 -22.24
N LEU A 146 -17.25 -1.38 -21.26
CA LEU A 146 -17.54 0.04 -21.16
C LEU A 146 -16.63 0.64 -20.08
N ASN A 147 -15.81 1.61 -20.45
CA ASN A 147 -14.94 2.32 -19.51
C ASN A 147 -15.63 3.59 -18.99
N ARG A 148 -15.26 4.07 -17.79
CA ARG A 148 -15.77 5.34 -17.20
C ARG A 148 -15.69 6.58 -18.09
N GLY A 149 -14.83 6.56 -19.11
CA GLY A 149 -14.72 7.62 -20.11
C GLY A 149 -15.82 7.59 -21.19
N GLY A 150 -16.74 6.63 -21.15
CA GLY A 150 -17.74 6.38 -22.19
C GLY A 150 -17.20 5.60 -23.39
N GLU A 151 -15.93 5.19 -23.36
CA GLU A 151 -15.33 4.36 -24.39
C GLU A 151 -15.92 2.95 -24.34
N TYR A 152 -16.50 2.52 -25.46
CA TYR A 152 -17.09 1.20 -25.61
C TYR A 152 -16.24 0.35 -26.53
N ASN A 153 -15.66 -0.71 -25.97
CA ASN A 153 -14.80 -1.64 -26.68
C ASN A 153 -15.49 -3.01 -26.76
N THR A 154 -15.38 -3.64 -27.92
CA THR A 154 -15.85 -5.01 -28.15
C THR A 154 -14.66 -5.83 -28.60
N LEU A 155 -14.34 -6.89 -27.87
CA LEU A 155 -13.29 -7.85 -28.19
C LEU A 155 -13.96 -9.17 -28.63
N PRO A 156 -13.91 -9.52 -29.93
CA PRO A 156 -14.36 -10.82 -30.41
C PRO A 156 -13.57 -11.95 -29.73
N LEU A 157 -14.26 -12.98 -29.23
CA LEU A 157 -13.60 -14.09 -28.54
C LEU A 157 -12.69 -14.92 -29.45
N ARG A 158 -12.89 -14.83 -30.77
CA ARG A 158 -11.99 -15.42 -31.75
C ARG A 158 -10.59 -14.80 -31.72
N GLU A 159 -10.49 -13.50 -31.46
CA GLU A 159 -9.19 -12.80 -31.34
C GLU A 159 -8.45 -13.22 -30.06
N LEU A 160 -9.19 -13.57 -29.01
CA LEU A 160 -8.65 -14.10 -27.76
C LEU A 160 -7.87 -15.41 -27.98
N HIS A 161 -8.32 -16.26 -28.89
CA HIS A 161 -7.58 -17.47 -29.28
C HIS A 161 -6.23 -17.12 -29.95
N GLU A 162 -6.23 -16.17 -30.87
CA GLU A 162 -5.02 -15.75 -31.59
C GLU A 162 -3.96 -15.17 -30.65
N VAL A 163 -4.39 -14.46 -29.60
CA VAL A 163 -3.50 -13.86 -28.60
C VAL A 163 -2.99 -14.87 -27.58
N THR A 164 -3.84 -15.78 -27.11
CA THR A 164 -3.48 -16.74 -26.05
C THR A 164 -2.81 -18.01 -26.57
N GLY A 165 -3.04 -18.36 -27.83
CA GLY A 165 -2.55 -19.61 -28.43
C GLY A 165 -3.18 -20.88 -27.82
N GLN A 166 -4.26 -20.74 -27.05
CA GLN A 166 -4.94 -21.83 -26.35
C GLN A 166 -6.37 -22.01 -26.88
N ASN A 167 -6.79 -23.27 -27.07
CA ASN A 167 -8.16 -23.65 -27.43
C ASN A 167 -8.41 -25.09 -26.93
N PRO A 168 -9.38 -25.32 -26.03
CA PRO A 168 -10.28 -24.34 -25.41
C PRO A 168 -9.58 -23.44 -24.38
N ILE A 169 -10.11 -22.24 -24.17
CA ILE A 169 -9.78 -21.41 -22.99
C ILE A 169 -10.80 -21.77 -21.90
N VAL A 170 -10.33 -22.34 -20.80
CA VAL A 170 -11.18 -22.72 -19.66
C VAL A 170 -10.93 -21.75 -18.52
N ILE A 171 -11.96 -21.04 -18.10
CA ILE A 171 -11.96 -20.19 -16.92
C ILE A 171 -12.72 -20.96 -15.84
N ASP A 172 -11.95 -21.63 -14.98
CA ASP A 172 -12.46 -22.41 -13.85
C ASP A 172 -12.06 -21.77 -12.51
N ALA A 173 -12.50 -22.40 -11.43
CA ALA A 173 -12.17 -21.99 -10.07
C ALA A 173 -10.65 -21.95 -9.80
N GLN A 174 -9.87 -22.83 -10.44
CA GLN A 174 -8.43 -22.88 -10.23
C GLN A 174 -7.74 -21.68 -10.89
N VAL A 175 -8.08 -21.36 -12.13
CA VAL A 175 -7.55 -20.19 -12.86
C VAL A 175 -7.88 -18.91 -12.10
N VAL A 176 -9.11 -18.78 -11.59
CA VAL A 176 -9.52 -17.62 -10.79
C VAL A 176 -8.70 -17.51 -9.49
N ARG A 177 -8.46 -18.62 -8.78
CA ARG A 177 -7.62 -18.64 -7.57
C ARG A 177 -6.18 -18.26 -7.85
N GLU A 178 -5.59 -18.81 -8.91
CA GLU A 178 -4.20 -18.50 -9.31
C GLU A 178 -4.05 -17.03 -9.70
N ALA A 179 -4.98 -16.51 -10.50
CA ALA A 179 -5.02 -15.09 -10.87
C ALA A 179 -5.17 -14.18 -9.64
N TRP A 180 -6.07 -14.53 -8.72
CA TRP A 180 -6.24 -13.81 -7.46
C TRP A 180 -4.98 -13.85 -6.59
N GLY A 181 -4.33 -15.00 -6.46
CA GLY A 181 -3.09 -15.16 -5.70
C GLY A 181 -1.95 -14.30 -6.24
N LEU A 182 -1.81 -14.24 -7.57
CA LEU A 182 -0.84 -13.37 -8.23
C LEU A 182 -1.16 -11.88 -8.00
N LEU A 183 -2.42 -11.49 -8.19
CA LEU A 183 -2.88 -10.11 -7.95
C LEU A 183 -2.66 -9.67 -6.51
N ARG A 184 -3.01 -10.54 -5.54
CA ARG A 184 -2.81 -10.32 -4.10
C ARG A 184 -1.33 -10.11 -3.78
N THR A 185 -0.46 -10.99 -4.28
CA THR A 185 0.98 -10.92 -4.00
C THR A 185 1.60 -9.66 -4.60
N ALA A 186 1.28 -9.35 -5.86
CA ALA A 186 1.71 -8.12 -6.51
C ALA A 186 1.18 -6.88 -5.78
N GLY A 187 -0.11 -6.88 -5.40
CA GLY A 187 -0.75 -5.80 -4.66
C GLY A 187 -0.10 -5.52 -3.31
N ILE A 188 0.23 -6.56 -2.53
CA ILE A 188 0.93 -6.42 -1.24
C ILE A 188 2.32 -5.81 -1.44
N LEU A 189 3.08 -6.28 -2.45
CA LEU A 189 4.42 -5.76 -2.73
C LEU A 189 4.38 -4.27 -3.12
N VAL A 190 3.49 -3.92 -4.05
CA VAL A 190 3.29 -2.54 -4.52
C VAL A 190 2.85 -1.64 -3.37
N ALA A 191 1.87 -2.08 -2.58
CA ALA A 191 1.40 -1.34 -1.42
C ALA A 191 2.51 -1.12 -0.38
N GLY A 192 3.29 -2.16 -0.07
CA GLY A 192 4.41 -2.07 0.87
C GLY A 192 5.46 -1.05 0.43
N ILE A 193 5.85 -1.07 -0.86
CA ILE A 193 6.79 -0.10 -1.43
C ILE A 193 6.18 1.31 -1.40
N ALA A 194 4.93 1.47 -1.80
CA ALA A 194 4.24 2.76 -1.81
C ALA A 194 4.15 3.37 -0.40
N PHE A 195 3.80 2.56 0.60
CA PHE A 195 3.77 2.99 2.00
C PHE A 195 5.16 3.35 2.52
N LEU A 196 6.20 2.59 2.16
CA LEU A 196 7.57 2.94 2.55
C LEU A 196 8.01 4.28 1.96
N VAL A 197 7.76 4.50 0.67
CA VAL A 197 8.05 5.76 -0.02
C VAL A 197 7.28 6.91 0.64
N TRP A 198 6.00 6.70 0.95
CA TRP A 198 5.17 7.70 1.61
C TRP A 198 5.67 8.02 3.02
N HIS A 199 5.82 7.01 3.88
CA HIS A 199 6.16 7.19 5.28
C HIS A 199 7.60 7.64 5.51
N PHE A 200 8.53 7.26 4.63
CA PHE A 200 9.92 7.66 4.72
C PHE A 200 10.24 8.84 3.81
N VAL A 201 10.23 8.67 2.49
CA VAL A 201 10.76 9.64 1.54
C VAL A 201 9.95 10.93 1.52
N ILE A 202 8.64 10.82 1.30
CA ILE A 202 7.75 12.00 1.17
C ILE A 202 7.69 12.77 2.49
N ARG A 203 7.53 12.07 3.61
CA ARG A 203 7.51 12.70 4.93
C ARG A 203 8.85 13.30 5.34
N LEU A 204 9.97 12.66 5.05
CA LEU A 204 11.29 13.23 5.28
C LEU A 204 11.46 14.52 4.48
N GLY A 205 11.03 14.53 3.21
CA GLY A 205 11.00 15.72 2.36
C GLY A 205 10.17 16.85 2.99
N TYR A 206 8.96 16.56 3.44
CA TYR A 206 8.11 17.52 4.16
C TYR A 206 8.78 18.05 5.43
N LEU A 207 9.38 17.18 6.26
CA LEU A 207 10.08 17.59 7.48
C LEU A 207 11.31 18.47 7.19
N CYS A 208 12.03 18.19 6.11
CA CYS A 208 13.12 19.05 5.64
C CYS A 208 12.61 20.46 5.29
N LEU A 209 11.49 20.56 4.57
CA LEU A 209 10.89 21.85 4.21
C LEU A 209 10.42 22.62 5.45
N VAL A 210 9.76 21.95 6.39
CA VAL A 210 9.34 22.57 7.67
C VAL A 210 10.56 23.00 8.49
N ALA A 211 11.57 22.15 8.62
CA ALA A 211 12.81 22.47 9.32
C ALA A 211 13.51 23.67 8.69
N LEU A 212 13.49 23.78 7.36
CA LEU A 212 14.08 24.91 6.63
C LEU A 212 13.34 26.21 6.93
N ALA A 213 11.99 26.19 6.91
CA ALA A 213 11.18 27.36 7.25
C ALA A 213 11.39 27.81 8.71
N VAL A 214 11.43 26.86 9.65
CA VAL A 214 11.69 27.13 11.07
C VAL A 214 13.11 27.67 11.27
N TRP A 215 14.09 27.08 10.59
CA TRP A 215 15.47 27.55 10.65
C TRP A 215 15.62 28.97 10.08
N ALA A 216 14.99 29.28 8.95
CA ALA A 216 14.98 30.63 8.38
C ALA A 216 14.36 31.66 9.34
N GLY A 217 13.21 31.33 9.95
CA GLY A 217 12.55 32.18 10.94
C GLY A 217 13.38 32.39 12.21
N LEU A 218 14.05 31.34 12.70
CA LEU A 218 14.96 31.42 13.85
C LEU A 218 16.24 32.18 13.52
N GLY A 219 16.77 32.06 12.30
CA GLY A 219 17.95 32.77 11.83
C GLY A 219 17.79 34.30 11.86
N LEU A 220 16.56 34.79 11.67
CA LEU A 220 16.23 36.22 11.78
C LEU A 220 16.30 36.74 13.24
N LYS A 221 16.16 35.87 14.25
CA LYS A 221 16.02 36.25 15.67
C LYS A 221 17.14 35.75 16.59
N ARG A 222 17.80 34.63 16.26
CA ARG A 222 18.85 33.98 17.06
C ARG A 222 19.91 33.36 16.14
N ARG A 223 21.16 33.83 16.26
CA ARG A 223 22.24 33.58 15.30
C ARG A 223 22.99 32.23 15.42
N GLN A 224 22.50 31.27 16.22
CA GLN A 224 23.33 30.11 16.64
C GLN A 224 22.67 28.72 16.53
N VAL A 225 21.49 28.57 15.92
CA VAL A 225 20.87 27.24 15.74
C VAL A 225 21.16 26.72 14.33
N GLY A 226 21.85 25.59 14.22
CA GLY A 226 22.11 24.92 12.95
C GLY A 226 20.86 24.22 12.40
N TYR A 227 20.72 24.18 11.08
CA TYR A 227 19.62 23.47 10.40
C TYR A 227 19.53 22.00 10.82
N GLU A 228 20.68 21.33 10.96
CA GLU A 228 20.76 19.94 11.44
C GLU A 228 20.03 19.75 12.77
N THR A 229 20.24 20.63 13.74
CA THR A 229 19.60 20.54 15.05
C THR A 229 18.08 20.66 14.96
N VAL A 230 17.59 21.57 14.09
CA VAL A 230 16.15 21.75 13.86
C VAL A 230 15.55 20.51 13.21
N LEU A 231 16.22 19.95 12.19
CA LEU A 231 15.77 18.76 11.49
C LEU A 231 15.75 17.52 12.40
N VAL A 232 16.82 17.29 13.17
CA VAL A 232 16.90 16.17 14.12
C VAL A 232 15.75 16.25 15.13
N VAL A 233 15.53 17.41 15.74
CA VAL A 233 14.40 17.61 16.66
C VAL A 233 13.05 17.36 15.96
N GLY A 234 12.90 17.82 14.72
CA GLY A 234 11.71 17.58 13.90
C GLY A 234 11.45 16.09 13.62
N LEU A 235 12.49 15.31 13.29
CA LEU A 235 12.39 13.87 13.07
C LEU A 235 11.88 13.13 14.32
N TYR A 236 12.37 13.50 15.50
CA TYR A 236 11.90 12.92 16.77
C TYR A 236 10.50 13.42 17.17
N ALA A 237 10.16 14.67 16.85
CA ALA A 237 8.85 15.24 17.16
C ALA A 237 7.73 14.72 16.24
N ALA A 238 8.06 14.31 15.02
CA ALA A 238 7.09 13.82 14.06
C ALA A 238 6.47 12.48 14.48
N VAL A 239 7.21 11.64 15.21
CA VAL A 239 6.74 10.31 15.64
C VAL A 239 5.47 10.36 16.50
N PRO A 240 5.39 11.15 17.59
CA PRO A 240 4.15 11.32 18.36
C PRO A 240 2.94 11.76 17.55
N ALA A 241 3.15 12.71 16.64
CA ALA A 241 2.09 13.31 15.83
C ALA A 241 1.46 12.34 14.83
N LEU A 242 2.06 11.15 14.67
CA LEU A 242 1.61 10.10 13.77
C LEU A 242 0.82 9.00 14.49
N TYR A 243 0.69 9.07 15.82
CA TYR A 243 -0.18 8.17 16.60
C TYR A 243 -1.64 8.64 16.68
N GLY A 244 -1.89 9.94 16.47
CA GLY A 244 -3.24 10.55 16.48
C GLY A 244 -3.80 10.70 15.08
#